data_AF-A0A968T5Q0-F1
#
_entry.id   AF-A0A968T5Q0-F1
#
_cell.length_a   1.000
_cell.length_b   1.000
_cell.length_c   1.000
_cell.angle_alpha   90.00
_cell.angle_beta   90.00
_cell.angle_gamma   90.00
#
_symmetry.space_group_name_H-M   'P 1'
#
loop_
_entity.id
_entity.type
_entity.pdbx_description
1 polymer ?
#
loop_
_entity_poly.entity_id
_entity_poly.type
_entity_poly.pdbx_seq_one_letter_code
_entity_poly.pdbx_strand_id
1 'polypeptide(L)'
;MQKKRIKENVNAAIQRLNTMQLPEGAMAYWPGSPDANQWATSYVGHFMLVAKEKGYELPSGFLKSWLKFQKKEARNWSLPAQGIDYYYQSDLVQAYRLYTLALAGEPDLGAMNRMKELKGLSVQALWRLAAAYGLAGQPEFARQIIVKAGNDIKPYSGFNYTYGSQERDWAMILETYILMNDKTAAFTFMKRLLMCLAAIIG
;
A
#
# COMPACT_ATOMS: atom_id res chain seq x y z
N MET A 1 -15.23 11.48 -25.98
CA MET A 1 -15.14 10.00 -26.04
C MET A 1 -14.19 9.39 -25.01
N GLN A 2 -12.96 9.87 -24.85
CA GLN A 2 -11.97 9.28 -23.92
C GLN A 2 -12.42 9.25 -22.44
N LYS A 3 -12.99 10.35 -21.90
CA LYS A 3 -13.49 10.40 -20.51
C LYS A 3 -14.60 9.36 -20.22
N LYS A 4 -15.49 9.12 -21.19
CA LYS A 4 -16.58 8.13 -21.07
C LYS A 4 -16.00 6.71 -21.01
N ARG A 5 -15.07 6.39 -21.91
CA ARG A 5 -14.38 5.09 -21.95
C ARG A 5 -13.57 4.82 -20.67
N ILE A 6 -12.91 5.84 -20.11
CA ILE A 6 -12.21 5.71 -18.82
C ILE A 6 -13.21 5.34 -17.72
N LYS A 7 -14.34 6.05 -17.63
CA LYS A 7 -15.37 5.78 -16.62
C LYS A 7 -15.93 4.36 -16.74
N GLU A 8 -16.24 3.92 -17.96
CA GLU A 8 -16.73 2.57 -18.24
C GLU A 8 -15.71 1.49 -17.82
N ASN A 9 -14.43 1.69 -18.16
CA ASN A 9 -13.37 0.75 -17.79
C ASN A 9 -13.17 0.67 -16.26
N VAL A 10 -13.20 1.81 -15.56
CA VAL A 10 -13.07 1.83 -14.10
C VAL A 10 -14.27 1.13 -13.44
N ASN A 11 -15.49 1.40 -13.91
CA ASN A 11 -16.69 0.71 -13.42
C ASN A 11 -16.60 -0.80 -13.66
N ALA A 12 -16.17 -1.22 -14.86
CA ALA A 12 -16.00 -2.64 -15.17
C ALA A 12 -14.95 -3.29 -14.26
N ALA A 13 -13.84 -2.61 -13.98
CA ALA A 13 -12.82 -3.07 -13.05
C ALA A 13 -13.37 -3.22 -11.62
N ILE A 14 -14.11 -2.22 -11.12
CA ILE A 14 -14.76 -2.28 -9.80
C ILE A 14 -15.66 -3.50 -9.69
N GLN A 15 -16.52 -3.74 -10.68
CA GLN A 15 -17.43 -4.89 -10.67
C GLN A 15 -16.67 -6.22 -10.73
N ARG A 16 -15.64 -6.32 -11.57
CA ARG A 16 -14.80 -7.52 -11.66
C ARG A 16 -14.08 -7.79 -10.34
N LEU A 17 -13.50 -6.78 -9.72
CA LEU A 17 -12.81 -6.93 -8.44
C LEU A 17 -13.77 -7.35 -7.33
N ASN A 18 -15.00 -6.84 -7.33
CA ASN A 18 -16.03 -7.27 -6.38
C ASN A 18 -16.28 -8.78 -6.42
N THR A 19 -16.27 -9.40 -7.61
CA THR A 19 -16.45 -10.86 -7.74
C THR A 19 -15.29 -11.70 -7.19
N MET A 20 -14.16 -11.06 -6.88
CA MET A 20 -12.98 -11.70 -6.28
C MET A 20 -12.94 -11.52 -4.76
N GLN A 21 -13.88 -10.79 -4.16
CA GLN A 21 -13.93 -10.63 -2.70
C GLN A 21 -14.48 -11.91 -2.07
N LEU A 22 -13.73 -12.45 -1.12
CA LEU A 22 -14.10 -13.60 -0.32
C LEU A 22 -15.08 -13.21 0.80
N PRO A 23 -15.88 -14.15 1.33
CA PRO A 23 -16.87 -13.87 2.38
C PRO A 23 -16.29 -13.16 3.61
N GLU A 24 -15.05 -13.46 3.96
CA GLU A 24 -14.32 -12.86 5.07
C GLU A 24 -13.81 -11.44 4.80
N GLY A 25 -13.88 -10.95 3.55
CA GLY A 25 -13.49 -9.60 3.12
C GLY A 25 -12.11 -9.51 2.46
N ALA A 26 -11.36 -10.61 2.41
CA ALA A 26 -10.11 -10.72 1.66
C ALA A 26 -10.36 -10.75 0.15
N MET A 27 -9.30 -10.56 -0.63
CA MET A 27 -9.34 -10.69 -2.08
C MET A 27 -8.60 -11.95 -2.53
N ALA A 28 -9.25 -12.72 -3.39
CA ALA A 28 -8.62 -13.78 -4.16
C ALA A 28 -7.70 -13.21 -5.25
N TYR A 29 -6.69 -13.98 -5.67
CA TYR A 29 -5.81 -13.58 -6.77
C TYR A 29 -6.48 -13.74 -8.15
N TRP A 30 -7.29 -14.78 -8.34
CA TRP A 30 -8.12 -14.98 -9.53
C TRP A 30 -9.57 -15.31 -9.13
N PRO A 31 -10.55 -15.06 -10.01
CA PRO A 31 -11.95 -15.34 -9.71
C PRO A 31 -12.16 -16.82 -9.37
N GLY A 32 -12.94 -17.09 -8.32
CA GLY A 32 -13.26 -18.44 -7.88
C GLY A 32 -12.17 -19.16 -7.06
N SER A 33 -11.01 -18.53 -6.81
CA SER A 33 -10.07 -19.07 -5.82
C SER A 33 -10.65 -18.93 -4.41
N PRO A 34 -10.50 -19.94 -3.53
CA PRO A 34 -10.86 -19.82 -2.13
C PRO A 34 -9.79 -19.12 -1.28
N ASP A 35 -8.60 -18.86 -1.85
CA ASP A 35 -7.44 -18.47 -1.06
C ASP A 35 -7.29 -16.94 -0.98
N ALA A 36 -7.27 -16.43 0.25
CA ALA A 36 -7.01 -15.03 0.54
C ALA A 36 -5.57 -14.66 0.15
N ASN A 37 -5.41 -13.64 -0.70
CA ASN A 37 -4.11 -13.07 -1.02
C ASN A 37 -3.91 -11.72 -0.32
N GLN A 38 -2.97 -11.67 0.62
CA GLN A 38 -2.76 -10.51 1.51
C GLN A 38 -2.32 -9.24 0.74
N TRP A 39 -1.44 -9.40 -0.24
CA TRP A 39 -0.97 -8.29 -1.07
C TRP A 39 -2.08 -7.76 -1.97
N ALA A 40 -2.76 -8.66 -2.69
CA ALA A 40 -3.89 -8.31 -3.56
C ALA A 40 -5.01 -7.64 -2.77
N THR A 41 -5.26 -8.11 -1.54
CA THR A 41 -6.26 -7.50 -0.66
C THR A 41 -5.96 -6.03 -0.39
N SER A 42 -4.72 -5.69 -0.03
CA SER A 42 -4.32 -4.30 0.20
C SER A 42 -4.33 -3.49 -1.09
N TYR A 43 -3.86 -4.07 -2.20
CA TYR A 43 -3.79 -3.42 -3.50
C TYR A 43 -5.16 -3.06 -4.07
N VAL A 44 -6.11 -4.01 -4.06
CA VAL A 44 -7.49 -3.78 -4.49
C VAL A 44 -8.19 -2.79 -3.57
N GLY A 45 -7.98 -2.91 -2.26
CA GLY A 45 -8.50 -1.93 -1.29
C GLY A 45 -8.05 -0.51 -1.61
N HIS A 46 -6.76 -0.32 -1.87
CA HIS A 46 -6.21 0.96 -2.29
C HIS A 46 -6.90 1.49 -3.56
N PHE A 47 -7.02 0.67 -4.61
CA PHE A 47 -7.73 1.05 -5.83
C PHE A 47 -9.18 1.49 -5.56
N MET A 48 -9.92 0.71 -4.75
CA MET A 48 -11.31 1.01 -4.42
C MET A 48 -11.45 2.31 -3.61
N LEU A 49 -10.51 2.60 -2.69
CA LEU A 49 -10.47 3.85 -1.94
C LEU A 49 -10.24 5.06 -2.86
N VAL A 50 -9.27 4.98 -3.77
CA VAL A 50 -9.00 6.05 -4.75
C VAL A 50 -10.19 6.21 -5.71
N ALA A 51 -10.81 5.12 -6.16
CA ALA A 51 -12.00 5.18 -7.01
C ALA A 51 -13.15 5.91 -6.28
N LYS A 52 -13.41 5.58 -5.01
CA LYS A 52 -14.41 6.28 -4.19
C LYS A 52 -14.10 7.77 -4.05
N GLU A 53 -12.84 8.13 -3.78
CA GLU A 53 -12.41 9.54 -3.69
C GLU A 53 -12.65 10.30 -5.01
N LYS A 54 -12.48 9.63 -6.16
CA LYS A 54 -12.77 10.19 -7.48
C LYS A 54 -14.26 10.19 -7.86
N GLY A 55 -15.15 9.82 -6.94
CA GLY A 55 -16.60 9.86 -7.12
C GLY A 55 -17.20 8.64 -7.81
N TYR A 56 -16.48 7.51 -7.86
CA TYR A 56 -17.04 6.25 -8.32
C TYR A 56 -17.84 5.56 -7.21
N GLU A 57 -18.97 4.97 -7.58
CA GLU A 57 -19.79 4.17 -6.67
C GLU A 57 -19.16 2.80 -6.48
N LEU A 58 -19.04 2.39 -5.21
CA LEU A 58 -18.54 1.07 -4.86
C LEU A 58 -19.70 0.11 -4.57
N PRO A 59 -19.51 -1.20 -4.79
CA PRO A 59 -20.48 -2.22 -4.40
C PRO A 59 -20.80 -2.14 -2.91
N SER A 60 -22.08 -2.31 -2.58
CA SER A 60 -22.54 -2.27 -1.19
C SER A 60 -21.83 -3.33 -0.35
N GLY A 61 -21.41 -2.95 0.85
CA GLY A 61 -20.75 -3.85 1.80
C GLY A 61 -19.26 -4.11 1.53
N PHE A 62 -18.75 -3.86 0.32
CA PHE A 62 -17.36 -4.16 -0.06
C PHE A 62 -16.33 -3.57 0.92
N LEU A 63 -16.42 -2.26 1.18
CA LEU A 63 -15.48 -1.59 2.08
C LEU A 63 -15.64 -2.06 3.54
N LYS A 64 -16.85 -2.41 3.96
CA LYS A 64 -17.12 -2.83 5.34
C LYS A 64 -16.47 -4.18 5.63
N SER A 65 -16.64 -5.17 4.74
CA SER A 65 -15.99 -6.48 4.85
C SER A 65 -14.47 -6.36 4.73
N TRP A 66 -14.00 -5.60 3.75
CA TRP A 66 -12.56 -5.35 3.55
C TRP A 66 -11.88 -4.70 4.77
N LEU A 67 -12.48 -3.65 5.34
CA LEU A 67 -11.96 -2.99 6.55
C LEU A 67 -11.93 -3.95 7.75
N LYS A 68 -12.97 -4.77 7.91
CA LYS A 68 -13.03 -5.78 8.99
C LYS A 68 -11.88 -6.78 8.84
N PHE A 69 -11.66 -7.31 7.63
CA PHE A 69 -10.57 -8.24 7.34
C PHE A 69 -9.21 -7.59 7.64
N GLN A 70 -8.94 -6.42 7.07
CA GLN A 70 -7.65 -5.75 7.21
C GLN A 70 -7.35 -5.37 8.66
N LYS A 71 -8.33 -4.90 9.44
CA LYS A 71 -8.12 -4.62 10.88
C LYS A 71 -7.80 -5.88 11.67
N LYS A 72 -8.49 -6.99 11.40
CA LYS A 72 -8.22 -8.29 12.03
C LYS A 72 -6.79 -8.74 11.73
N GLU A 73 -6.41 -8.77 10.46
CA GLU A 73 -5.08 -9.21 10.03
C GLU A 73 -3.98 -8.28 10.54
N ALA A 74 -4.21 -6.96 10.54
CA ALA A 74 -3.24 -5.99 11.06
C ALA A 74 -2.92 -6.24 12.54
N ARG A 75 -3.92 -6.59 13.34
CA ARG A 75 -3.77 -6.88 14.78
C ARG A 75 -3.15 -8.24 15.03
N ASN A 76 -3.47 -9.25 14.23
CA ASN A 76 -2.95 -10.60 14.39
C ASN A 76 -1.53 -10.79 13.82
N TRP A 77 -1.08 -9.88 12.96
CA TRP A 77 0.22 -9.98 12.33
C TRP A 77 1.38 -9.96 13.34
N SER A 78 2.35 -10.84 13.14
CA SER A 78 3.64 -10.85 13.80
C SER A 78 4.74 -10.98 12.75
N LEU A 79 5.98 -10.60 13.09
CA LEU A 79 7.10 -10.73 12.16
C LEU A 79 7.37 -12.24 11.95
N PRO A 80 7.23 -12.77 10.73
CA PRO A 80 7.44 -14.19 10.49
C PRO A 80 8.93 -14.54 10.58
N ALA A 81 9.22 -15.75 11.07
CA ALA A 81 10.56 -16.34 10.92
C ALA A 81 10.86 -16.57 9.43
N GLN A 82 12.12 -16.52 9.03
CA GLN A 82 12.51 -16.73 7.63
C GLN A 82 12.05 -18.12 7.15
N GLY A 83 11.22 -18.17 6.11
CA GLY A 83 10.55 -19.38 5.63
C GLY A 83 9.47 -19.08 4.59
N ILE A 84 8.61 -20.04 4.24
CA ILE A 84 7.53 -19.85 3.25
C ILE A 84 6.53 -18.78 3.73
N ASP A 85 6.19 -18.79 5.02
CA ASP A 85 5.28 -17.81 5.64
C ASP A 85 5.82 -16.37 5.58
N TYR A 86 7.14 -16.19 5.47
CA TYR A 86 7.77 -14.89 5.32
C TYR A 86 7.26 -14.13 4.10
N TYR A 87 6.98 -14.81 2.99
CA TYR A 87 6.49 -14.16 1.77
C TYR A 87 5.02 -13.72 1.90
N TYR A 88 4.19 -14.50 2.57
CA TYR A 88 2.76 -14.21 2.76
C TYR A 88 2.50 -13.19 3.89
N GLN A 89 3.38 -13.15 4.88
CA GLN A 89 3.28 -12.29 6.05
C GLN A 89 4.45 -11.31 6.16
N SER A 90 5.04 -10.90 5.03
CA SER A 90 6.19 -9.99 5.07
C SER A 90 5.86 -8.67 5.78
N ASP A 91 6.89 -8.04 6.31
CA ASP A 91 6.81 -6.71 6.91
C ASP A 91 6.19 -5.67 5.94
N LEU A 92 6.56 -5.71 4.65
CA LEU A 92 6.00 -4.80 3.66
C LEU A 92 4.49 -5.03 3.43
N VAL A 93 4.02 -6.28 3.46
CA VAL A 93 2.58 -6.59 3.37
C VAL A 93 1.82 -5.95 4.53
N GLN A 94 2.36 -6.08 5.75
CA GLN A 94 1.78 -5.45 6.93
C GLN A 94 1.82 -3.91 6.86
N ALA A 95 2.95 -3.32 6.48
CA ALA A 95 3.05 -1.87 6.36
C ALA A 95 2.06 -1.33 5.32
N TYR A 96 1.90 -2.03 4.20
CA TYR A 96 0.94 -1.63 3.17
C TYR A 96 -0.50 -1.74 3.65
N ARG A 97 -0.85 -2.82 4.36
CA ARG A 97 -2.15 -2.96 5.03
C ARG A 97 -2.43 -1.76 5.95
N LEU A 98 -1.50 -1.42 6.84
CA LEU A 98 -1.62 -0.29 7.77
C LEU A 98 -1.78 1.05 7.04
N TYR A 99 -1.02 1.26 5.96
CA TYR A 99 -1.17 2.42 5.09
C TYR A 99 -2.58 2.49 4.49
N THR A 100 -3.11 1.39 3.94
CA THR A 100 -4.45 1.40 3.32
C THR A 100 -5.57 1.59 4.33
N LEU A 101 -5.39 1.12 5.58
CA LEU A 101 -6.31 1.42 6.69
C LEU A 101 -6.29 2.92 7.03
N ALA A 102 -5.11 3.53 7.10
CA ALA A 102 -4.98 4.97 7.32
C ALA A 102 -5.57 5.77 6.15
N LEU A 103 -5.35 5.35 4.90
CA LEU A 103 -5.94 5.95 3.70
C LEU A 103 -7.48 5.89 3.71
N ALA A 104 -8.05 4.82 4.28
CA ALA A 104 -9.49 4.68 4.47
C ALA A 104 -10.06 5.57 5.60
N GLY A 105 -9.23 6.33 6.31
CA GLY A 105 -9.62 7.13 7.47
C GLY A 105 -9.79 6.30 8.75
N GLU A 106 -9.30 5.05 8.76
CA GLU A 106 -9.50 4.07 9.83
C GLU A 106 -8.16 3.50 10.33
N PRO A 107 -7.16 4.34 10.68
CA PRO A 107 -5.83 3.88 11.06
C PRO A 107 -5.86 3.01 12.33
N ASP A 108 -5.09 1.92 12.32
CA ASP A 108 -4.87 1.09 13.52
C ASP A 108 -3.56 1.47 14.21
N LEU A 109 -3.61 2.53 15.04
CA LEU A 109 -2.42 3.06 15.73
C LEU A 109 -1.74 2.03 16.63
N GLY A 110 -2.50 1.08 17.21
CA GLY A 110 -1.95 0.01 18.03
C GLY A 110 -1.04 -0.91 17.21
N ALA A 111 -1.53 -1.39 16.07
CA ALA A 111 -0.74 -2.22 15.16
C ALA A 111 0.45 -1.45 14.54
N MET A 112 0.26 -0.15 14.23
CA MET A 112 1.34 0.73 13.74
C MET A 112 2.44 0.93 14.79
N ASN A 113 2.06 1.18 16.05
CA ASN A 113 3.01 1.35 17.15
C ASN A 113 3.77 0.06 17.40
N ARG A 114 3.09 -1.10 17.44
CA ARG A 114 3.74 -2.40 17.58
C ARG A 114 4.77 -2.64 16.47
N MET A 115 4.41 -2.35 15.22
CA MET A 115 5.32 -2.54 14.09
C MET A 115 6.53 -1.60 14.18
N LYS A 116 6.34 -0.34 14.58
CA LYS A 116 7.41 0.66 14.73
C LYS A 116 8.52 0.22 15.69
N GLU A 117 8.20 -0.58 16.70
CA GLU A 117 9.16 -1.08 17.70
C GLU A 117 9.96 -2.31 17.22
N LEU A 118 9.60 -2.90 16.08
CA LEU A 118 10.33 -4.04 15.53
C LEU A 118 11.67 -3.63 14.92
N LYS A 119 12.66 -4.50 15.07
CA LYS A 119 13.99 -4.36 14.45
C LYS A 119 14.05 -5.15 13.15
N GLY A 120 14.92 -4.72 12.24
CA GLY A 120 15.18 -5.44 10.99
C GLY A 120 14.07 -5.33 9.95
N LEU A 121 13.20 -4.32 10.06
CA LEU A 121 12.23 -4.00 9.00
C LEU A 121 12.96 -3.55 7.74
N SER A 122 12.47 -3.97 6.59
CA SER A 122 12.90 -3.51 5.29
C SER A 122 12.67 -2.01 5.14
N VAL A 123 13.51 -1.37 4.33
CA VAL A 123 13.40 0.06 4.03
C VAL A 123 12.02 0.37 3.44
N GLN A 124 11.51 -0.48 2.56
CA GLN A 124 10.18 -0.32 1.96
C GLN A 124 9.06 -0.35 3.02
N ALA A 125 9.12 -1.28 3.97
CA ALA A 125 8.14 -1.37 5.04
C ALA A 125 8.19 -0.13 5.94
N LEU A 126 9.38 0.37 6.26
CA LEU A 126 9.55 1.59 7.04
C LEU A 126 8.95 2.82 6.33
N TRP A 127 9.24 3.01 5.04
CA TRP A 127 8.65 4.11 4.27
C TRP A 127 7.13 4.02 4.18
N ARG A 128 6.60 2.81 3.99
CA ARG A 128 5.15 2.62 3.93
C ARG A 128 4.47 2.84 5.29
N LEU A 129 5.12 2.43 6.38
CA LEU A 129 4.66 2.71 7.74
C LEU A 129 4.71 4.23 8.03
N ALA A 130 5.75 4.94 7.59
CA ALA A 130 5.83 6.39 7.71
C ALA A 130 4.68 7.09 6.97
N ALA A 131 4.36 6.67 5.74
CA ALA A 131 3.20 7.16 5.00
C ALA A 131 1.88 6.94 5.77
N ALA A 132 1.73 5.76 6.40
CA ALA A 132 0.56 5.47 7.24
C ALA A 132 0.45 6.44 8.43
N TYR A 133 1.56 6.78 9.10
CA TYR A 133 1.58 7.80 10.15
C TYR A 133 1.24 9.19 9.61
N GLY A 134 1.73 9.55 8.43
CA GLY A 134 1.38 10.81 7.75
C GLY A 134 -0.14 10.92 7.53
N LEU A 135 -0.75 9.88 6.95
CA LEU A 135 -2.21 9.81 6.74
C LEU A 135 -3.01 9.81 8.05
N ALA A 136 -2.47 9.19 9.10
CA ALA A 136 -3.08 9.18 10.43
C ALA A 136 -2.94 10.52 11.18
N GLY A 137 -2.38 11.56 10.57
CA GLY A 137 -2.18 12.87 11.20
C GLY A 137 -1.05 12.90 12.23
N GLN A 138 -0.07 12.00 12.11
CA GLN A 138 1.03 11.81 13.06
C GLN A 138 2.41 12.03 12.40
N PRO A 139 2.69 13.22 11.86
CA PRO A 139 3.87 13.48 11.03
C PRO A 139 5.20 13.35 11.80
N GLU A 140 5.21 13.51 13.13
CA GLU A 140 6.41 13.33 13.95
C GLU A 140 6.88 11.88 13.99
N PHE A 141 5.95 10.92 14.10
CA PHE A 141 6.31 9.51 14.03
C PHE A 141 6.78 9.11 12.64
N ALA A 142 6.18 9.70 11.59
CA ALA A 142 6.65 9.51 10.22
C ALA A 142 8.11 10.00 10.07
N ARG A 143 8.45 11.20 10.58
CA ARG A 143 9.82 11.74 10.60
C ARG A 143 10.82 10.81 11.28
N GLN A 144 10.48 10.30 12.46
CA GLN A 144 11.35 9.40 13.20
C GLN A 144 11.64 8.11 12.43
N ILE A 145 10.64 7.59 11.71
CA ILE A 145 10.78 6.36 10.92
C ILE A 145 11.65 6.60 9.69
N ILE A 146 11.45 7.68 8.94
CA ILE A 146 12.23 7.94 7.72
C ILE A 146 13.71 8.19 8.02
N VAL A 147 14.02 8.80 9.17
CA VAL A 147 15.42 8.97 9.63
C VAL A 147 16.07 7.60 9.86
N LYS A 148 15.34 6.64 10.44
CA LYS A 148 15.84 5.27 10.64
C LYS A 148 15.94 4.49 9.32
N ALA A 149 15.00 4.70 8.41
CA ALA A 149 14.94 3.99 7.14
C ALA A 149 16.10 4.34 6.21
N GLY A 150 16.55 5.59 6.25
CA GLY A 150 17.39 6.15 5.19
C GLY A 150 16.62 6.27 3.88
N ASN A 151 17.27 6.82 2.85
CA ASN A 151 16.64 7.13 1.57
C ASN A 151 17.44 6.61 0.35
N ASP A 152 18.41 5.73 0.61
CA ASP A 152 19.24 5.09 -0.40
C ASP A 152 18.62 3.74 -0.80
N ILE A 153 17.78 3.76 -1.83
CA ILE A 153 17.19 2.56 -2.42
C ILE A 153 18.16 2.01 -3.46
N LYS A 154 18.85 0.92 -3.14
CA LYS A 154 19.72 0.22 -4.09
C LYS A 154 18.89 -0.45 -5.19
N PRO A 155 19.39 -0.50 -6.45
CA PRO A 155 18.73 -1.27 -7.51
C PRO A 155 18.59 -2.74 -7.12
N TYR A 156 17.42 -3.33 -7.40
CA TYR A 156 17.16 -4.76 -7.19
C TYR A 156 16.31 -5.32 -8.34
N SER A 157 16.43 -6.62 -8.63
CA SER A 157 15.66 -7.26 -9.70
C SER A 157 14.18 -7.39 -9.29
N GLY A 158 13.27 -7.06 -10.20
CA GLY A 158 11.82 -7.03 -9.95
C GLY A 158 11.12 -8.39 -9.82
N PHE A 159 11.85 -9.51 -9.85
CA PHE A 159 11.30 -10.84 -9.53
C PHE A 159 11.13 -10.99 -8.01
N ASN A 160 10.18 -10.25 -7.43
CA ASN A 160 9.79 -10.41 -6.04
C ASN A 160 8.27 -10.44 -5.90
N TYR A 161 7.78 -11.09 -4.84
CA TYR A 161 6.33 -11.27 -4.56
C TYR A 161 5.55 -9.96 -4.37
N THR A 162 6.23 -8.81 -4.36
CA THR A 162 5.63 -7.48 -4.16
C THR A 162 5.64 -6.63 -5.42
N TYR A 163 5.99 -7.21 -6.57
CA TYR A 163 6.09 -6.54 -7.88
C TYR A 163 6.87 -5.22 -7.79
N GLY A 164 7.96 -5.23 -7.01
CA GLY A 164 8.73 -4.04 -6.67
C GLY A 164 9.71 -3.62 -7.75
N SER A 165 9.98 -2.31 -7.78
CA SER A 165 11.06 -1.71 -8.55
C SER A 165 11.64 -0.51 -7.79
N GLN A 166 12.83 -0.07 -8.18
CA GLN A 166 13.45 1.10 -7.58
C GLN A 166 12.59 2.36 -7.77
N GLU A 167 11.94 2.48 -8.93
CA GLU A 167 11.03 3.57 -9.27
C GLU A 167 9.77 3.50 -8.40
N ARG A 168 9.21 2.31 -8.17
CA ARG A 168 8.06 2.13 -7.25
C ARG A 168 8.42 2.60 -5.85
N ASP A 169 9.62 2.26 -5.37
CA ASP A 169 10.07 2.67 -4.03
C ASP A 169 10.30 4.18 -3.96
N TRP A 170 10.86 4.81 -5.00
CA TRP A 170 10.96 6.27 -5.06
C TRP A 170 9.59 6.96 -5.13
N ALA A 171 8.61 6.37 -5.81
CA ALA A 171 7.25 6.88 -5.81
C ALA A 171 6.61 6.80 -4.42
N MET A 172 6.86 5.73 -3.66
CA MET A 172 6.41 5.61 -2.26
C MET A 172 7.09 6.64 -1.35
N ILE A 173 8.40 6.87 -1.54
CA ILE A 173 9.13 7.91 -0.79
C ILE A 173 8.56 9.30 -1.10
N LEU A 174 8.36 9.61 -2.39
CA LEU A 174 7.76 10.86 -2.86
C LEU A 174 6.38 11.09 -2.22
N GLU A 175 5.50 10.09 -2.31
CA GLU A 175 4.16 10.12 -1.71
C GLU A 175 4.25 10.41 -0.21
N THR A 176 5.15 9.72 0.50
CA THR A 176 5.33 9.91 1.94
C THR A 176 5.69 11.36 2.29
N TYR A 177 6.64 11.96 1.55
CA TYR A 177 7.01 13.36 1.77
C TYR A 177 5.87 14.34 1.46
N ILE A 178 5.06 14.07 0.44
CA ILE A 178 3.86 14.87 0.14
C ILE A 178 2.87 14.80 1.30
N LEU A 179 2.60 13.60 1.82
CA LEU A 179 1.71 13.39 2.97
C LEU A 179 2.21 14.09 4.23
N MET A 180 3.53 14.23 4.37
CA MET A 180 4.17 14.96 5.47
C MET A 180 4.30 16.47 5.21
N ASN A 181 3.81 16.98 4.07
CA ASN A 181 3.94 18.36 3.60
C ASN A 181 5.40 18.84 3.44
N ASP A 182 6.35 17.93 3.22
CA ASP A 182 7.75 18.23 2.91
C ASP A 182 7.95 18.30 1.39
N LYS A 183 7.59 19.45 0.82
CA LYS A 183 7.64 19.68 -0.63
C LYS A 183 9.06 19.67 -1.19
N THR A 184 10.05 20.06 -0.38
CA THR A 184 11.46 20.14 -0.80
C THR A 184 12.03 18.74 -1.00
N ALA A 185 11.82 17.86 -0.02
CA ALA A 185 12.23 16.46 -0.15
C ALA A 185 11.45 15.75 -1.26
N ALA A 186 10.13 15.97 -1.34
CA ALA A 186 9.30 15.45 -2.42
C ALA A 186 9.85 15.82 -3.82
N PHE A 187 10.19 17.10 -4.04
CA PHE A 187 10.72 17.56 -5.33
C PHE A 187 12.00 16.83 -5.76
N THR A 188 12.84 16.41 -4.81
CA THR A 188 14.06 15.66 -5.08
C THR A 188 13.75 14.28 -5.67
N PHE A 189 12.80 13.56 -5.10
CA PHE A 189 12.39 12.24 -5.60
C PHE A 189 11.58 12.32 -6.89
N MET A 190 10.79 13.38 -7.07
CA MET A 190 10.12 13.65 -8.34
C MET A 190 11.13 13.79 -9.49
N LYS A 191 12.24 14.51 -9.28
CA LYS A 191 13.32 14.61 -10.29
C LYS A 191 13.91 13.24 -10.64
N ARG A 192 14.18 12.37 -9.65
CA ARG A 192 14.72 11.02 -9.89
C ARG A 192 13.77 10.17 -10.74
N LEU A 193 12.47 10.20 -10.44
CA LEU A 193 11.46 9.50 -11.23
C LEU A 193 11.38 10.00 -12.68
N LEU A 194 11.43 11.32 -12.88
CA LEU A 194 11.39 11.91 -14.22
C LEU A 194 12.61 11.50 -15.07
N MET A 195 13.80 11.41 -14.47
CA MET A 195 15.00 10.97 -15.19
C MET A 195 14.88 9.50 -15.67
N CYS A 196 14.31 8.61 -14.85
CA CYS A 196 14.08 7.22 -15.25
C CYS A 196 13.02 7.09 -16.34
N LEU A 197 11.91 7.84 -16.25
CA LEU A 197 10.88 7.84 -17.30
C LEU A 197 11.43 8.35 -18.64
N ALA A 198 12.28 9.39 -18.61
CA ALA A 198 12.94 9.90 -19.81
C ALA A 198 13.88 8.86 -20.45
N ALA A 199 14.54 8.03 -19.64
CA ALA A 199 15.44 6.97 -20.13
C ALA A 199 14.73 5.77 -20.77
N ILE A 200 13.42 5.59 -20.53
CA ILE A 200 12.61 4.49 -21.10
C ILE A 200 11.98 4.89 -22.44
N ILE A 201 11.83 6.19 -22.69
CA ILE A 201 11.17 6.75 -23.88
C ILE A 201 12.21 7.21 -24.94
N GLY A 202 13.49 7.27 -24.55
CA GLY A 202 14.62 7.66 -25.41
C GLY A 202 15.22 6.52 -26.20
#